data_AF-A0A518FRW1-F1
#
_entry.id   AF-A0A518FRW1-F1
#
_cell.length_a   1.000
_cell.length_b   1.000
_cell.length_c   1.000
_cell.angle_alpha   90.00
_cell.angle_beta   90.00
_cell.angle_gamma   90.00
#
_symmetry.space_group_name_H-M   'P 1'
#
loop_
_entity.id
_entity.type
_entity.pdbx_description
1 polymer ?
#
loop_
_entity_poly.entity_id
_entity_poly.type
_entity_poly.pdbx_seq_one_letter_code
_entity_poly.pdbx_strand_id
1 'polypeptide(L)'
;MTIPTLILKKGDPMPVSDELKAQIHTQYGDQSDKVVQILEYYGKEDMHQEVERVHSAILELASGDINRVKELVLEARRDYRNILYWLTFDSDGNPPPLPDFTRDQSPKIPPDIPDRLQSHDILLKILLPATAEPQIVATNPSREEIRKHVYALKWNDITFVTAEIDQDNWLDGSGSLNPEDGLSGMCSIEGAQYVTEQAPESLDEIVELLHSFVLRNGAWRTDVVWT
;
A
#
# COMPACT_ATOMS: atom_id res chain seq x y z
N MET A 1 -37.96 -23.36 -8.48
CA MET A 1 -36.63 -23.93 -8.21
C MET A 1 -35.87 -22.91 -7.41
N THR A 2 -35.52 -23.23 -6.17
CA THR A 2 -34.82 -22.32 -5.26
C THR A 2 -33.33 -22.53 -5.45
N ILE A 3 -32.60 -21.51 -5.91
CA ILE A 3 -31.13 -21.57 -5.99
C ILE A 3 -30.61 -21.45 -4.55
N PRO A 4 -29.80 -22.40 -4.05
CA PRO A 4 -29.26 -22.31 -2.71
C PRO A 4 -28.25 -21.15 -2.64
N THR A 5 -28.48 -20.24 -1.70
CA THR A 5 -27.52 -19.18 -1.36
C THR A 5 -26.30 -19.83 -0.74
N LEU A 6 -25.17 -19.82 -1.45
CA LEU A 6 -23.88 -20.26 -0.92
C LEU A 6 -23.44 -19.24 0.14
N ILE A 7 -23.47 -19.62 1.41
CA ILE A 7 -22.89 -18.80 2.48
C ILE A 7 -21.38 -19.05 2.47
N LEU A 8 -20.65 -18.18 1.78
CA LEU A 8 -19.18 -18.14 1.84
C LEU A 8 -18.75 -17.59 3.20
N LYS A 9 -17.84 -18.29 3.89
CA LYS A 9 -17.20 -17.74 5.09
C LYS A 9 -16.15 -16.72 4.66
N LYS A 10 -15.94 -15.70 5.50
CA LYS A 10 -14.89 -14.70 5.32
C LYS A 10 -13.51 -15.40 5.19
N GLY A 11 -12.80 -15.16 4.09
CA GLY A 11 -11.49 -15.77 3.79
C GLY A 11 -11.51 -17.08 2.98
N ASP A 12 -12.68 -17.64 2.65
CA ASP A 12 -12.75 -18.75 1.69
C ASP A 12 -12.59 -18.21 0.26
N PRO A 13 -11.73 -18.80 -0.60
CA PRO A 13 -11.58 -18.37 -1.99
C PRO A 13 -12.95 -18.36 -2.66
N MET A 14 -13.30 -17.25 -3.31
CA MET A 14 -14.53 -17.23 -4.09
C MET A 14 -14.37 -18.19 -5.27
N PRO A 15 -15.13 -19.30 -5.31
CA PRO A 15 -14.96 -20.30 -6.36
C PRO A 15 -15.42 -19.71 -7.70
N VAL A 16 -14.75 -20.12 -8.78
CA VAL A 16 -15.21 -19.79 -10.13
C VAL A 16 -16.63 -20.35 -10.33
N SER A 17 -17.55 -19.52 -10.81
CA SER A 17 -18.95 -19.91 -11.01
C SER A 17 -19.09 -21.02 -12.04
N ASP A 18 -20.17 -21.81 -11.96
CA ASP A 18 -20.40 -22.94 -12.88
C ASP A 18 -20.56 -22.48 -14.34
N GLU A 19 -21.09 -21.27 -14.53
CA GLU A 19 -21.19 -20.63 -15.85
C GLU A 19 -19.80 -20.34 -16.44
N LEU A 20 -18.90 -19.73 -15.66
CA LEU A 20 -17.52 -19.50 -16.07
C LEU A 20 -16.77 -20.82 -16.29
N LYS A 21 -17.00 -21.85 -15.47
CA LYS A 21 -16.40 -23.18 -15.69
C LYS A 21 -16.83 -23.79 -17.03
N ALA A 22 -18.09 -23.64 -17.42
CA ALA A 22 -18.57 -24.10 -18.72
C ALA A 22 -17.93 -23.33 -19.89
N GLN A 23 -17.77 -22.01 -19.75
CA GLN A 23 -17.03 -21.18 -20.70
C GLN A 23 -15.57 -21.61 -20.82
N ILE A 24 -14.89 -21.80 -19.68
CA ILE A 24 -13.50 -22.26 -19.61
C ILE A 24 -13.35 -23.64 -20.26
N HIS A 25 -14.30 -24.56 -20.03
CA HIS A 25 -14.29 -25.88 -20.68
C HIS A 25 -14.35 -25.77 -22.19
N THR A 26 -15.24 -24.90 -22.69
CA THR A 26 -15.43 -24.68 -24.13
C THR A 26 -14.19 -24.04 -24.77
N GLN A 27 -13.55 -23.09 -24.09
CA GLN A 27 -12.47 -22.28 -24.67
C GLN A 27 -11.08 -22.92 -24.51
N TYR A 28 -10.84 -23.70 -23.44
CA TYR A 28 -9.50 -24.20 -23.09
C TYR A 28 -9.37 -25.74 -23.06
N GLY A 29 -10.47 -26.49 -23.21
CA GLY A 29 -10.47 -27.95 -23.33
C GLY A 29 -9.73 -28.66 -22.19
N ASP A 30 -8.69 -29.43 -22.52
CA ASP A 30 -7.91 -30.19 -21.52
C ASP A 30 -7.18 -29.30 -20.50
N GLN A 31 -7.07 -27.99 -20.75
CA GLN A 31 -6.40 -27.05 -19.84
C GLN A 31 -7.35 -26.39 -18.83
N SER A 32 -8.65 -26.68 -18.87
CA SER A 32 -9.67 -25.97 -18.10
C SER A 32 -9.45 -26.00 -16.59
N ASP A 33 -9.07 -27.15 -16.02
CA ASP A 33 -8.80 -27.27 -14.58
C ASP A 33 -7.66 -26.34 -14.15
N LYS A 34 -6.65 -26.18 -15.01
CA LYS A 34 -5.51 -25.30 -14.74
C LYS A 34 -5.91 -23.82 -14.82
N VAL A 35 -6.77 -23.46 -15.77
CA VAL A 35 -7.31 -22.09 -15.89
C VAL A 35 -8.15 -21.74 -14.67
N VAL A 36 -9.00 -22.65 -14.21
CA VAL A 36 -9.80 -22.46 -12.97
C VAL A 36 -8.87 -22.21 -11.78
N GLN A 37 -7.84 -23.04 -11.59
CA GLN A 37 -6.86 -22.85 -10.50
C GLN A 37 -6.12 -21.50 -10.56
N ILE A 38 -5.81 -21.02 -11.77
CA ILE A 38 -5.16 -19.72 -11.98
C ILE A 38 -6.14 -18.58 -11.62
N LEU A 39 -7.39 -18.65 -12.07
CA LEU A 39 -8.39 -17.62 -11.76
C LEU A 39 -8.70 -17.55 -10.27
N GLU A 40 -8.83 -18.69 -9.59
CA GLU A 40 -9.03 -18.76 -8.13
C GLU A 40 -7.87 -18.14 -7.33
N TYR A 41 -6.74 -17.82 -7.96
CA TYR A 41 -5.68 -17.04 -7.33
C TYR A 41 -6.07 -15.57 -7.11
N TYR A 42 -6.98 -15.04 -7.91
CA TYR A 42 -7.66 -13.75 -7.71
C TYR A 42 -9.03 -14.01 -7.05
N GLY A 43 -9.27 -13.46 -5.85
CA GLY A 43 -10.44 -13.76 -5.02
C GLY A 43 -10.16 -14.55 -3.73
N LYS A 44 -8.88 -14.78 -3.40
CA LYS A 44 -8.42 -15.36 -2.12
C LYS A 44 -8.28 -14.34 -0.99
N GLU A 45 -7.93 -13.11 -1.33
CA GLU A 45 -7.73 -12.01 -0.36
C GLU A 45 -9.01 -11.16 -0.24
N ASP A 46 -9.33 -10.72 0.98
CA ASP A 46 -10.52 -9.92 1.31
C ASP A 46 -10.59 -8.59 0.54
N MET A 47 -9.44 -8.09 0.06
CA MET A 47 -9.33 -6.86 -0.72
C MET A 47 -9.69 -7.02 -2.20
N HIS A 48 -9.81 -8.25 -2.70
CA HIS A 48 -10.22 -8.47 -4.09
C HIS A 48 -11.71 -8.17 -4.24
N GLN A 49 -12.03 -7.26 -5.16
CA GLN A 49 -13.39 -6.87 -5.48
C GLN A 49 -13.79 -7.38 -6.86
N GLU A 50 -15.10 -7.46 -7.08
CA GLU A 50 -15.71 -7.79 -8.37
C GLU A 50 -15.18 -9.09 -8.99
N VAL A 51 -14.87 -10.10 -8.16
CA VAL A 51 -14.15 -11.33 -8.55
C VAL A 51 -14.70 -11.97 -9.83
N GLU A 52 -16.02 -12.20 -9.90
CA GLU A 52 -16.65 -12.82 -11.07
C GLU A 52 -16.54 -11.95 -12.34
N ARG A 53 -16.71 -10.63 -12.20
CA ARG A 53 -16.57 -9.68 -13.31
C ARG A 53 -15.12 -9.64 -13.82
N VAL A 54 -14.16 -9.69 -12.90
CA VAL A 54 -12.73 -9.72 -13.23
C VAL A 54 -12.35 -11.06 -13.88
N HIS A 55 -12.84 -12.19 -13.38
CA HIS A 55 -12.61 -13.50 -14.01
C HIS A 55 -13.14 -13.53 -15.44
N SER A 56 -14.36 -13.03 -15.67
CA SER A 56 -14.94 -12.93 -17.01
C SER A 56 -14.09 -12.06 -17.94
N ALA A 57 -13.69 -10.88 -17.48
CA ALA A 57 -12.83 -9.96 -18.24
C ALA A 57 -11.46 -10.58 -18.59
N ILE A 58 -10.87 -11.33 -17.66
CA ILE A 58 -9.61 -12.05 -17.90
C ILE A 58 -9.78 -13.10 -19.01
N LEU A 59 -10.86 -13.87 -19.00
CA LEU A 59 -11.11 -14.90 -20.01
C LEU A 59 -11.33 -14.31 -21.41
N GLU A 60 -12.04 -13.19 -21.48
CA GLU A 60 -12.29 -12.46 -22.73
C GLU A 60 -10.97 -11.91 -23.30
N LEU A 61 -10.22 -11.15 -22.50
CA LEU A 61 -8.93 -10.56 -22.89
C LEU A 61 -7.85 -11.62 -23.19
N ALA A 62 -7.91 -12.79 -22.55
CA ALA A 62 -6.96 -13.87 -22.80
C ALA A 62 -7.21 -14.60 -24.12
N SER A 63 -8.44 -14.54 -24.66
CA SER A 63 -8.78 -15.11 -25.97
C SER A 63 -8.31 -16.56 -26.17
N GLY A 64 -8.32 -17.39 -25.12
CA GLY A 64 -7.93 -18.80 -25.16
C GLY A 64 -6.46 -19.07 -24.86
N ASP A 65 -5.64 -18.06 -24.57
CA ASP A 65 -4.24 -18.24 -24.19
C ASP A 65 -4.07 -18.31 -22.65
N ILE A 66 -3.75 -19.50 -22.16
CA ILE A 66 -3.50 -19.74 -20.72
C ILE A 66 -2.33 -18.93 -20.15
N ASN A 67 -1.31 -18.60 -20.94
CA ASN A 67 -0.21 -17.75 -20.45
C ASN A 67 -0.71 -16.32 -20.25
N ARG A 68 -1.55 -15.83 -21.16
CA ARG A 68 -2.21 -14.54 -21.02
C ARG A 68 -3.13 -14.48 -19.80
N VAL A 69 -3.85 -15.57 -19.49
CA VAL A 69 -4.64 -15.68 -18.24
C VAL A 69 -3.75 -15.45 -17.01
N LYS A 70 -2.55 -16.03 -16.95
CA LYS A 70 -1.65 -15.83 -15.81
C LYS A 70 -1.18 -14.39 -15.66
N GLU A 71 -0.78 -13.77 -16.77
CA GLU A 71 -0.35 -12.37 -16.80
C GLU A 71 -1.47 -11.45 -16.30
N LEU A 72 -2.69 -11.65 -16.81
CA LEU A 72 -3.85 -10.86 -16.44
C LEU A 72 -4.27 -11.09 -14.98
N VAL A 73 -4.14 -12.30 -14.44
CA VAL A 73 -4.38 -12.56 -13.00
C VAL A 73 -3.35 -11.85 -12.13
N LEU A 74 -2.06 -11.87 -12.50
CA LEU A 74 -1.02 -11.14 -11.76
C LEU A 74 -1.27 -9.63 -11.78
N GLU A 75 -1.72 -9.11 -12.92
CA GLU A 75 -2.08 -7.70 -13.06
C GLU A 75 -3.33 -7.36 -12.25
N ALA A 76 -4.36 -8.22 -12.28
CA ALA A 76 -5.58 -8.01 -11.49
C ALA A 76 -5.30 -7.90 -9.99
N ARG A 77 -4.37 -8.71 -9.49
CA ARG A 77 -3.93 -8.67 -8.08
C ARG A 77 -3.23 -7.36 -7.71
N ARG A 78 -2.60 -6.68 -8.67
CA ARG A 78 -2.02 -5.35 -8.47
C ARG A 78 -3.10 -4.28 -8.52
N ASP A 79 -3.91 -4.30 -9.59
CA ASP A 79 -5.04 -3.41 -9.76
C ASP A 79 -6.05 -4.00 -10.76
N TYR A 80 -7.15 -4.57 -10.25
CA TYR A 80 -8.18 -5.19 -11.08
C TYR A 80 -8.89 -4.21 -12.02
N ARG A 81 -8.83 -2.91 -11.73
CA ARG A 81 -9.45 -1.88 -12.57
C ARG A 81 -8.77 -1.80 -13.92
N ASN A 82 -7.48 -2.17 -14.03
CA ASN A 82 -6.77 -2.24 -15.30
C ASN A 82 -7.40 -3.29 -16.22
N ILE A 83 -7.79 -4.45 -15.68
CA ILE A 83 -8.45 -5.52 -16.44
C ILE A 83 -9.80 -5.05 -16.96
N LEU A 84 -10.62 -4.46 -16.08
CA LEU A 84 -11.94 -3.96 -16.46
C LEU A 84 -11.87 -2.79 -17.45
N TYR A 85 -10.83 -1.96 -17.33
CA TYR A 85 -10.55 -0.89 -18.28
C TYR A 85 -10.17 -1.45 -19.66
N TRP A 86 -9.25 -2.40 -19.73
CA TRP A 86 -8.83 -2.99 -21.01
C TRP A 86 -9.98 -3.66 -21.76
N LEU A 87 -10.90 -4.30 -21.05
CA LEU A 87 -12.11 -4.87 -21.64
C LEU A 87 -12.97 -3.85 -22.40
N THR A 88 -12.99 -2.58 -21.98
CA THR A 88 -13.81 -1.55 -22.64
C THR A 88 -13.18 -0.95 -23.89
N PHE A 89 -11.92 -1.26 -24.22
CA PHE A 89 -11.20 -0.68 -25.36
C PHE A 89 -10.67 -1.74 -26.35
N ASP A 90 -11.10 -2.99 -26.19
CA ASP A 90 -10.77 -4.11 -27.06
C ASP A 90 -11.71 -4.16 -28.28
N SER A 91 -11.24 -3.67 -29.42
CA SER A 91 -11.69 -4.18 -30.73
C SER A 91 -10.55 -4.56 -31.68
N ASP A 92 -9.31 -4.15 -31.39
CA ASP A 92 -8.15 -4.29 -32.30
C ASP A 92 -6.88 -4.86 -31.64
N GLY A 93 -7.02 -5.57 -30.51
CA GLY A 93 -5.95 -6.43 -29.95
C GLY A 93 -4.73 -5.73 -29.35
N ASN A 94 -4.73 -4.40 -29.25
CA ASN A 94 -3.76 -3.64 -28.45
C ASN A 94 -4.51 -2.61 -27.61
N PRO A 95 -4.65 -2.79 -26.29
CA PRO A 95 -5.24 -1.75 -25.47
C PRO A 95 -4.40 -0.47 -25.60
N PRO A 96 -5.02 0.72 -25.59
CA PRO A 96 -4.23 1.94 -25.45
C PRO A 96 -3.34 1.79 -24.22
N PRO A 97 -2.11 2.37 -24.23
CA PRO A 97 -1.34 2.45 -23.00
C PRO A 97 -2.28 3.00 -21.93
N LEU A 98 -2.31 2.34 -20.76
CA LEU A 98 -3.03 2.87 -19.61
C LEU A 98 -2.67 4.36 -19.52
N PRO A 99 -3.60 5.26 -19.18
CA PRO A 99 -3.19 6.56 -18.67
C PRO A 99 -2.09 6.27 -17.65
N ASP A 100 -0.98 7.02 -17.69
CA ASP A 100 0.18 6.80 -16.83
C ASP A 100 -0.23 6.93 -15.35
N PHE A 101 -0.81 5.84 -14.84
CA PHE A 101 -1.10 5.53 -13.46
C PHE A 101 -0.02 4.59 -12.94
N THR A 102 1.01 4.30 -13.75
CA THR A 102 2.30 3.88 -13.22
C THR A 102 2.70 4.97 -12.25
N ARG A 103 2.34 4.79 -10.97
CA ARG A 103 3.08 5.38 -9.86
C ARG A 103 4.52 5.11 -10.24
N ASP A 104 5.26 6.17 -10.54
CA ASP A 104 6.69 6.09 -10.72
C ASP A 104 7.23 5.30 -9.52
N GLN A 105 7.50 4.01 -9.73
CA GLN A 105 7.96 3.08 -8.69
C GLN A 105 9.47 3.24 -8.48
N SER A 106 10.09 4.26 -9.09
CA SER A 106 11.45 4.63 -8.77
C SER A 106 11.45 5.12 -7.32
N PRO A 107 12.32 4.57 -6.45
CA PRO A 107 12.51 5.10 -5.11
C PRO A 107 12.71 6.60 -5.17
N LYS A 108 11.80 7.37 -4.57
CA LYS A 108 11.88 8.82 -4.56
C LYS A 108 12.63 9.25 -3.33
N ILE A 109 13.91 9.55 -3.49
CA ILE A 109 14.68 10.16 -2.39
C ILE A 109 14.07 11.55 -2.14
N PRO A 110 13.49 11.80 -0.94
CA PRO A 110 12.96 13.12 -0.62
C PRO A 110 14.07 14.18 -0.74
N PRO A 111 13.76 15.43 -1.12
CA PRO A 111 14.75 16.51 -1.04
C PRO A 111 15.21 16.69 0.41
N ASP A 112 16.40 17.24 0.59
CA ASP A 112 16.86 17.61 1.94
C ASP A 112 16.07 18.79 2.50
N ILE A 113 16.18 19.01 3.80
CA ILE A 113 15.61 20.18 4.47
C ILE A 113 16.24 21.45 3.87
N PRO A 114 15.45 22.40 3.35
CA PRO A 114 15.96 23.62 2.74
C PRO A 114 16.92 24.40 3.65
N ASP A 115 17.98 24.98 3.09
CA ASP A 115 18.99 25.75 3.84
C ASP A 115 18.38 26.83 4.74
N ARG A 116 17.30 27.48 4.27
CA ARG A 116 16.57 28.52 5.02
C ARG A 116 15.94 28.00 6.33
N LEU A 117 15.75 26.70 6.47
CA LEU A 117 15.14 26.04 7.62
C LEU A 117 16.17 25.41 8.59
N GLN A 118 17.46 25.46 8.27
CA GLN A 118 18.52 24.83 9.06
C GLN A 118 18.67 25.40 10.47
N SER A 119 18.21 26.63 10.71
CA SER A 119 18.25 27.29 12.02
C SER A 119 16.91 27.29 12.77
N HIS A 120 15.85 26.73 12.20
CA HIS A 120 14.54 26.72 12.83
C HIS A 120 14.52 25.73 14.01
N ASP A 121 13.60 25.91 14.95
CA ASP A 121 13.38 24.91 15.99
C ASP A 121 12.60 23.73 15.40
N ILE A 122 12.86 22.53 15.91
CA ILE A 122 12.09 21.32 15.60
C ILE A 122 11.24 20.95 16.80
N LEU A 123 9.94 20.82 16.60
CA LEU A 123 8.98 20.43 17.61
C LEU A 123 8.72 18.93 17.52
N LEU A 124 8.87 18.22 18.63
CA LEU A 124 8.38 16.85 18.75
C LEU A 124 6.92 16.89 19.19
N LYS A 125 6.04 16.35 18.36
CA LYS A 125 4.60 16.28 18.60
C LYS A 125 4.14 14.83 18.69
N ILE A 126 3.13 14.61 19.51
CA ILE A 126 2.45 13.31 19.63
C ILE A 126 0.97 13.53 19.38
N LEU A 127 0.38 12.72 18.50
CA LEU A 127 -1.07 12.65 18.33
C LEU A 127 -1.58 11.34 18.92
N LEU A 128 -2.31 11.43 20.02
CA LEU A 128 -2.97 10.29 20.64
C LEU A 128 -4.39 10.14 20.07
N PRO A 129 -4.89 8.92 19.82
CA PRO A 129 -6.26 8.71 19.32
C PRO A 129 -7.36 9.36 20.18
N ALA A 130 -7.12 9.48 21.49
CA ALA A 130 -8.07 10.07 22.43
C ALA A 130 -8.15 11.61 22.35
N THR A 131 -7.19 12.27 21.69
CA THR A 131 -7.06 13.72 21.64
C THR A 131 -7.06 14.18 20.19
N ALA A 132 -7.99 15.06 19.82
CA ALA A 132 -8.03 15.61 18.46
C ALA A 132 -6.88 16.60 18.16
N GLU A 133 -6.12 17.01 19.17
CA GLU A 133 -5.05 18.01 19.04
C GLU A 133 -3.67 17.40 19.33
N PRO A 134 -2.66 17.65 18.47
CA PRO A 134 -1.29 17.23 18.73
C PRO A 134 -0.71 17.90 19.98
N GLN A 135 -0.06 17.11 20.83
CA GLN A 135 0.66 17.62 21.99
C GLN A 135 2.14 17.83 21.65
N ILE A 136 2.65 19.05 21.84
CA ILE A 136 4.11 19.32 21.79
C ILE A 136 4.73 18.78 23.07
N VAL A 137 5.71 17.87 22.93
CA VAL A 137 6.37 17.22 24.05
C VAL A 137 7.83 17.64 24.22
N ALA A 138 8.47 18.16 23.18
CA ALA A 138 9.84 18.67 23.22
C ALA A 138 10.14 19.67 22.09
N THR A 139 11.19 20.48 22.27
CA THR A 139 11.74 21.41 21.27
C THR A 139 13.22 21.10 21.10
N ASN A 140 13.67 20.90 19.85
CA ASN A 140 14.99 20.40 19.48
C ASN A 140 15.39 19.15 20.28
N PRO A 141 14.56 18.09 20.23
CA PRO A 141 14.72 16.94 21.11
C PRO A 141 16.02 16.19 20.85
N SER A 142 16.70 15.78 21.92
CA SER A 142 17.79 14.80 21.82
C SER A 142 17.25 13.40 21.49
N ARG A 143 18.12 12.51 20.99
CA ARG A 143 17.80 11.09 20.77
C ARG A 143 17.12 10.43 21.97
N GLU A 144 17.63 10.68 23.17
CA GLU A 144 17.10 10.09 24.40
C GLU A 144 15.72 10.64 24.77
N GLU A 145 15.43 11.90 24.46
CA GLU A 145 14.09 12.48 24.62
C GLU A 145 13.11 11.87 23.61
N ILE A 146 13.51 11.74 22.34
CA ILE A 146 12.70 11.06 21.32
C ILE A 146 12.39 9.63 21.78
N ARG A 147 13.42 8.87 22.16
CA ARG A 147 13.29 7.50 22.68
C ARG A 147 12.31 7.45 23.86
N LYS A 148 12.51 8.30 24.87
CA LYS A 148 11.64 8.36 26.04
C LYS A 148 10.18 8.57 25.65
N HIS A 149 9.91 9.47 24.70
CA HIS A 149 8.54 9.77 24.27
C HIS A 149 7.95 8.65 23.41
N VAL A 150 8.68 8.11 22.44
CA VAL A 150 8.24 7.00 21.59
C VAL A 150 7.87 5.78 22.43
N TYR A 151 8.70 5.38 23.39
CA TYR A 151 8.46 4.20 24.22
C TYR A 151 7.41 4.40 25.32
N ALA A 152 7.01 5.64 25.61
CA ALA A 152 5.93 5.93 26.56
C ALA A 152 4.53 5.70 25.96
N LEU A 153 4.42 5.52 24.64
CA LEU A 153 3.16 5.40 23.92
C LEU A 153 2.66 3.96 23.84
N LYS A 154 1.34 3.82 23.68
CA LYS A 154 0.67 2.53 23.52
C LYS A 154 0.59 2.17 22.03
N TRP A 155 1.65 1.60 21.50
CA TRP A 155 1.72 1.14 20.12
C TRP A 155 0.85 -0.09 19.79
N ASN A 156 -0.10 -0.46 20.65
CA ASN A 156 -1.14 -1.43 20.29
C ASN A 156 -2.33 -0.75 19.58
N ASP A 157 -2.37 0.58 19.62
CA ASP A 157 -3.29 1.44 18.88
C ASP A 157 -2.49 2.27 17.87
N ILE A 158 -3.16 2.76 16.83
CA ILE A 158 -2.53 3.66 15.85
C ILE A 158 -2.00 4.90 16.59
N THR A 159 -0.69 5.11 16.49
CA THR A 159 0.03 6.19 17.16
C THR A 159 0.82 7.00 16.13
N PHE A 160 0.96 8.30 16.37
CA PHE A 160 1.77 9.18 15.53
C PHE A 160 2.75 10.00 16.38
N VAL A 161 4.01 10.03 15.98
CA VAL A 161 5.06 10.87 16.55
C VAL A 161 5.70 11.66 15.42
N THR A 162 5.67 12.98 15.51
CA THR A 162 6.09 13.88 14.42
C THR A 162 7.20 14.82 14.90
N ALA A 163 8.30 14.87 14.16
CA ALA A 163 9.29 15.94 14.23
C ALA A 163 8.93 17.00 13.18
N GLU A 164 8.51 18.20 13.63
CA GLU A 164 7.99 19.26 12.77
C GLU A 164 8.85 20.52 12.85
N ILE A 165 9.25 21.06 11.69
CA ILE A 165 9.82 22.41 11.58
C ILE A 165 8.69 23.42 11.35
N ASP A 166 7.83 23.13 10.37
CA ASP A 166 6.63 23.86 10.04
C ASP A 166 5.60 22.93 9.36
N GLN A 167 4.46 23.49 8.92
CA GLN A 167 3.36 22.73 8.30
C GLN A 167 3.74 21.97 7.02
N ASP A 168 4.80 22.40 6.32
CA ASP A 168 5.23 21.87 5.03
C ASP A 168 6.50 21.01 5.15
N ASN A 169 7.14 21.01 6.34
CA ASN A 169 8.43 20.40 6.60
C ASN A 169 8.40 19.60 7.91
N TRP A 170 8.09 18.32 7.81
CA TRP A 170 7.99 17.41 8.94
C TRP A 170 8.28 15.97 8.56
N LEU A 171 8.63 15.16 9.56
CA LEU A 171 8.76 13.71 9.45
C LEU A 171 8.00 13.06 10.60
N ASP A 172 7.20 12.04 10.30
CA ASP A 172 6.51 11.21 11.29
C ASP A 172 6.96 9.75 11.24
N GLY A 173 6.97 9.15 12.42
CA GLY A 173 6.89 7.71 12.58
C GLY A 173 5.53 7.36 13.18
N SER A 174 4.81 6.47 12.52
CA SER A 174 3.43 6.15 12.88
C SER A 174 3.10 4.67 12.71
N GLY A 175 1.91 4.28 13.17
CA GLY A 175 1.37 2.93 13.02
C GLY A 175 1.15 2.22 14.35
N SER A 176 1.24 0.90 14.32
CA SER A 176 1.00 0.00 15.45
C SER A 176 1.93 -1.22 15.37
N LEU A 177 2.29 -1.76 16.53
CA LEU A 177 3.00 -3.04 16.67
C LEU A 177 2.07 -4.25 16.43
N ASN A 178 0.78 -4.02 16.16
CA ASN A 178 -0.11 -5.07 15.68
C ASN A 178 0.38 -5.56 14.30
N PRO A 179 0.50 -6.89 14.09
CA PRO A 179 0.97 -7.44 12.83
C PRO A 179 0.11 -7.11 11.60
N GLU A 180 -1.15 -6.71 11.81
CA GLU A 180 -2.09 -6.36 10.73
C GLU A 180 -1.94 -4.90 10.25
N ASP A 181 -1.44 -4.00 11.11
CA ASP A 181 -1.33 -2.57 10.84
C ASP A 181 0.10 -2.20 10.39
N GLY A 182 1.10 -2.67 11.14
CA GLY A 182 2.51 -2.34 10.92
C GLY A 182 2.89 -0.90 11.30
N LEU A 183 4.17 -0.59 11.15
CA LEU A 183 4.72 0.76 11.32
C LEU A 183 4.91 1.42 9.96
N SER A 184 5.06 2.75 9.94
CA SER A 184 5.34 3.53 8.74
C SER A 184 6.16 4.76 9.08
N GLY A 185 6.93 5.24 8.10
CA GLY A 185 7.46 6.59 8.09
C GLY A 185 6.76 7.40 6.99
N MET A 186 6.41 8.64 7.29
CA MET A 186 5.95 9.59 6.28
C MET A 186 6.62 10.95 6.53
N CYS A 187 6.87 11.70 5.47
CA CYS A 187 7.42 13.04 5.59
C CYS A 187 6.81 13.98 4.56
N SER A 188 6.82 15.27 4.89
CA SER A 188 6.55 16.37 3.96
C SER A 188 7.78 17.26 3.89
N ILE A 189 8.27 17.56 2.69
CA ILE A 189 9.31 18.57 2.47
C ILE A 189 8.83 19.54 1.40
N GLU A 190 8.79 20.83 1.73
CA GLU A 190 8.24 21.88 0.86
C GLU A 190 6.84 21.53 0.30
N GLY A 191 6.03 20.86 1.11
CA GLY A 191 4.66 20.45 0.79
C GLY A 191 4.55 19.18 -0.07
N ALA A 192 5.67 18.60 -0.52
CA ALA A 192 5.69 17.30 -1.20
C ALA A 192 5.75 16.18 -0.16
N GLN A 193 4.81 15.22 -0.25
CA GLN A 193 4.70 14.11 0.69
C GLN A 193 5.34 12.83 0.13
N TYR A 194 5.97 12.08 1.03
CA TYR A 194 6.63 10.81 0.78
C TYR A 194 6.26 9.83 1.88
N VAL A 195 6.11 8.55 1.53
CA VAL A 195 5.87 7.47 2.49
C VAL A 195 6.92 6.39 2.32
N THR A 196 7.30 5.74 3.41
CA THR A 196 8.25 4.62 3.34
C THR A 196 7.64 3.46 2.56
N GLU A 197 8.37 2.94 1.58
CA GLU A 197 8.04 1.70 0.87
C GLU A 197 8.25 0.48 1.78
N GLN A 198 9.33 0.50 2.56
CA GLN A 198 9.62 -0.49 3.59
C GLN A 198 9.32 0.10 4.96
N ALA A 199 8.29 -0.44 5.59
CA ALA A 199 7.92 -0.11 6.96
C ALA A 199 9.10 -0.27 7.92
N PRO A 200 9.30 0.65 8.89
CA PRO A 200 10.17 0.40 10.01
C PRO A 200 9.80 -0.92 10.73
N GLU A 201 10.79 -1.74 11.09
CA GLU A 201 10.55 -3.03 11.74
C GLU A 201 10.44 -2.90 13.27
N SER A 202 10.83 -1.75 13.82
CA SER A 202 10.88 -1.53 15.25
C SER A 202 10.70 -0.07 15.67
N LEU A 203 10.40 0.13 16.95
CA LEU A 203 10.38 1.48 17.55
C LEU A 203 11.77 2.13 17.57
N ASP A 204 12.84 1.33 17.60
CA ASP A 204 14.21 1.85 17.51
C ASP A 204 14.46 2.51 16.15
N GLU A 205 13.96 1.91 15.06
CA GLU A 205 14.05 2.50 13.72
C GLU A 205 13.24 3.80 13.60
N ILE A 206 12.05 3.87 14.21
CA ILE A 206 11.30 5.13 14.31
C ILE A 206 12.12 6.20 15.06
N VAL A 207 12.77 5.84 16.16
CA VAL A 207 13.61 6.77 16.93
C VAL A 207 14.78 7.28 16.09
N GLU A 208 15.47 6.41 15.35
CA GLU A 208 16.59 6.83 14.49
C GLU A 208 16.13 7.68 13.30
N LEU A 209 14.98 7.36 12.71
CA LEU A 209 14.40 8.14 11.61
C LEU A 209 14.06 9.57 12.07
N LEU A 210 13.37 9.71 13.20
CA LEU A 210 13.06 11.02 13.79
C LEU A 210 14.32 11.77 14.20
N HIS A 211 15.28 11.09 14.82
CA HIS A 211 16.50 11.71 15.30
C HIS A 211 17.40 12.21 14.16
N SER A 212 17.53 11.44 13.07
CA SER A 212 18.29 11.87 11.89
C SER A 212 17.65 13.08 11.19
N PHE A 213 16.32 13.18 11.18
CA PHE A 213 15.61 14.40 10.74
C PHE A 213 15.93 15.59 11.65
N VAL A 214 15.90 15.40 12.97
CA VAL A 214 16.24 16.44 13.95
C VAL A 214 17.68 16.93 13.80
N LEU A 215 18.62 16.02 13.51
CA LEU A 215 20.02 16.36 13.25
C LEU A 215 20.25 17.03 11.89
N ARG A 216 19.27 16.99 10.97
CA ARG A 216 19.38 17.52 9.59
C ARG A 216 20.59 16.96 8.83
N ASN A 217 20.93 15.70 9.08
CA ASN A 217 22.12 15.07 8.51
C ASN A 217 21.84 14.30 7.21
N GLY A 218 20.60 14.35 6.72
CA GLY A 218 20.15 13.68 5.50
C GLY A 218 20.02 12.16 5.58
N ALA A 219 20.37 11.52 6.70
CA ALA A 219 20.34 10.06 6.86
C ALA A 219 18.90 9.52 6.83
N TRP A 220 17.93 10.28 7.35
CA TRP A 220 16.50 9.96 7.27
C TRP A 220 16.00 9.68 5.84
N ARG A 221 16.66 10.22 4.82
CA ARG A 221 16.31 10.04 3.40
C ARG A 221 16.83 8.74 2.80
N THR A 222 17.87 8.16 3.42
CA THR A 222 18.64 7.03 2.87
C THR A 222 18.58 5.79 3.75
N ASP A 223 18.25 5.95 5.03
CA ASP A 223 18.13 4.83 5.98
C ASP A 223 16.85 4.00 5.72
N VAL A 224 15.90 4.56 4.96
CA VAL A 224 14.67 3.90 4.51
C VAL A 224 14.43 4.17 3.02
N VAL A 225 13.61 3.31 2.40
CA VAL A 225 13.19 3.46 1.00
C VAL A 225 11.87 4.22 0.95
N TRP A 226 11.75 5.21 0.07
CA TRP A 226 10.61 6.14 -0.03
C TRP A 226 9.90 6.01 -1.39
N THR A 227 8.57 6.18 -1.42
CA THR A 227 7.72 6.19 -2.64
C THR A 227 6.80 7.40 -2.73
#